data_AF-A0A5K1E5Y8-F1
#
_entry.id   AF-A0A5K1E5Y8-F1
#
_cell.length_a   1.000
_cell.length_b   1.000
_cell.length_c   1.000
_cell.angle_alpha   90.00
_cell.angle_beta   90.00
_cell.angle_gamma   90.00
#
_symmetry.space_group_name_H-M   'P 1'
#
loop_
_entity.id
_entity.type
_entity.pdbx_description
1 polymer ?
#
loop_
_entity_poly.entity_id
_entity_poly.type
_entity_poly.pdbx_seq_one_letter_code
_entity_poly.pdbx_strand_id
1 'polypeptide(L)' 'RNNELVKELSIPPPGSKDLYFPTQFSQSRVGQFKSCFWKQWLTYWRSPNYNLVRFFFTLAAALLIGTIFWKVGTK' A
#
# COMPACT_ATOMS: atom_id res chain seq x y z
N ARG A 1 -0.83 21.59 29.95
CA ARG A 1 -2.10 21.37 29.21
C ARG A 1 -2.23 19.95 28.62
N ASN A 2 -1.53 19.56 27.55
CA ASN A 2 -1.71 18.21 26.96
C ASN A 2 -1.37 17.06 27.93
N ASN A 3 -0.26 17.18 28.66
CA ASN A 3 0.17 16.13 29.61
C ASN A 3 -0.79 16.00 30.81
N GLU A 4 -1.40 17.10 31.25
CA GLU A 4 -2.38 17.10 32.35
C GLU A 4 -3.71 16.48 31.90
N LEU A 5 -4.17 16.83 30.69
CA LEU A 5 -5.35 16.21 30.07
C LEU A 5 -5.17 14.71 29.86
N VAL A 6 -3.98 14.27 29.42
CA VAL A 6 -3.66 12.83 29.31
C VAL A 6 -3.72 12.15 30.68
N LYS A 7 -3.20 12.79 31.72
CA LYS A 7 -3.23 12.24 33.09
C LYS A 7 -4.66 12.08 33.60
N GLU A 8 -5.52 13.08 33.36
CA GLU A 8 -6.94 13.03 33.73
C GLU A 8 -7.68 11.93 32.97
N LEU A 9 -7.50 11.83 31.64
CA LEU A 9 -8.15 10.84 30.79
C LEU A 9 -7.59 9.42 30.95
N SER A 10 -6.39 9.27 31.51
CA SER A 10 -5.80 7.96 31.80
C SER A 10 -6.46 7.27 32.99
N ILE A 11 -7.20 8.01 33.83
CA ILE A 11 -7.94 7.47 34.96
C ILE A 11 -9.32 7.05 34.45
N PRO A 12 -9.64 5.74 34.46
CA PRO A 12 -10.92 5.29 33.97
C PRO A 12 -12.04 5.69 34.96
N PRO A 13 -13.24 6.07 34.47
CA PRO A 13 -14.33 6.53 35.33
C PRO A 13 -14.87 5.40 36.22
N PRO A 14 -15.42 5.72 37.41
CA PRO A 14 -15.98 4.72 38.32
C PRO A 14 -17.10 3.93 37.64
N GLY A 15 -16.99 2.60 37.63
CA GLY A 15 -17.90 1.69 36.93
C GLY A 15 -17.47 1.28 35.52
N SER A 16 -16.32 1.77 35.03
CA SER A 16 -15.71 1.28 33.79
C SER A 16 -15.31 -0.20 33.93
N LYS A 17 -15.49 -0.97 32.85
CA LYS A 17 -14.97 -2.33 32.73
C LYS A 17 -13.70 -2.31 31.88
N ASP A 18 -12.79 -3.24 32.18
CA ASP A 18 -11.60 -3.42 31.37
C ASP A 18 -11.97 -3.72 29.91
N LEU A 19 -11.16 -3.19 28.99
CA LEU A 19 -11.40 -3.38 27.56
C LEU A 19 -11.14 -4.85 27.21
N TYR A 20 -12.19 -5.56 26.86
CA TYR A 20 -12.10 -6.94 26.40
C TYR A 20 -12.06 -6.99 24.87
N PHE A 21 -10.98 -7.56 24.32
CA PHE A 21 -10.89 -7.84 22.90
C PHE A 21 -11.09 -9.34 22.67
N PRO A 22 -12.08 -9.75 21.85
CA PRO A 22 -12.32 -11.17 21.58
C PRO A 22 -11.19 -11.82 20.77
N THR A 23 -10.38 -11.02 20.08
CA THR A 23 -9.26 -11.47 19.25
C THR A 23 -8.06 -10.55 19.43
N GLN A 24 -6.86 -11.11 19.35
CA GLN A 24 -5.61 -10.33 19.44
C GLN A 24 -5.49 -9.27 18.32
N PHE A 25 -6.08 -9.53 17.16
CA PHE A 25 -6.05 -8.63 16.00
C PHE A 25 -7.46 -8.22 15.58
N SER A 26 -7.60 -6.99 15.07
CA SER A 26 -8.89 -6.41 14.65
C SER A 26 -9.48 -7.06 13.39
N GLN A 27 -8.65 -7.70 12.57
CA GLN A 27 -9.04 -8.35 11.32
C GLN A 27 -8.25 -9.65 11.14
N SER A 28 -8.80 -10.59 10.37
CA SER A 28 -8.09 -11.82 9.98
C SER A 28 -6.86 -11.50 9.14
N ARG A 29 -5.91 -12.44 9.07
CA ARG A 29 -4.69 -12.32 8.25
C ARG A 29 -5.01 -11.99 6.79
N VAL A 30 -6.04 -12.61 6.23
CA VAL A 30 -6.49 -12.37 4.86
C VAL A 30 -7.10 -10.97 4.70
N GLY A 31 -7.86 -10.49 5.70
CA GLY A 31 -8.40 -9.13 5.71
C GLY A 31 -7.30 -8.08 5.70
N GLN A 32 -6.32 -8.22 6.58
CA GLN A 32 -5.15 -7.33 6.63
C GLN A 32 -4.36 -7.36 5.33
N PHE A 33 -4.12 -8.55 4.76
CA PHE A 33 -3.44 -8.68 3.47
C PHE A 33 -4.17 -7.93 2.35
N LYS A 34 -5.50 -8.08 2.24
CA LYS A 34 -6.32 -7.34 1.28
C LYS A 34 -6.22 -5.83 1.47
N SER A 35 -6.27 -5.35 2.71
CA SER A 35 -6.12 -3.93 3.03
C SER A 35 -4.74 -3.39 2.65
N CYS A 36 -3.68 -4.11 2.98
CA CYS A 36 -2.32 -3.74 2.61
C CYS A 36 -2.13 -3.74 1.09
N PHE A 37 -2.63 -4.75 0.40
CA PHE A 37 -2.58 -4.84 -1.05
C PHE A 37 -3.32 -3.68 -1.71
N TRP A 38 -4.53 -3.36 -1.24
CA TRP A 38 -5.31 -2.23 -1.74
C TRP A 38 -4.60 -0.89 -1.52
N LYS A 39 -4.02 -0.68 -0.34
CA LYS A 39 -3.21 0.50 -0.04
C LYS A 39 -2.00 0.61 -0.98
N GLN A 40 -1.31 -0.50 -1.19
CA GLN A 40 -0.15 -0.53 -2.09
C GLN A 40 -0.56 -0.25 -3.53
N TRP A 41 -1.65 -0.86 -3.99
CA TRP A 41 -2.23 -0.64 -5.32
C TRP A 41 -2.59 0.82 -5.54
N LEU A 42 -3.34 1.43 -4.62
CA LEU A 42 -3.69 2.85 -4.68
C LEU A 42 -2.45 3.74 -4.71
N THR A 43 -1.48 3.49 -3.82
CA THR A 43 -0.24 4.28 -3.75
C THR A 43 0.55 4.17 -5.05
N TYR A 44 0.62 2.95 -5.62
CA TYR A 44 1.28 2.67 -6.88
C TYR A 44 0.67 3.49 -8.03
N TRP A 45 -0.66 3.54 -8.13
CA TRP A 45 -1.35 4.33 -9.16
C TRP A 45 -1.33 5.84 -8.90
N ARG A 46 -1.19 6.27 -7.65
CA ARG A 46 -1.09 7.69 -7.28
C ARG A 46 0.31 8.27 -7.43
N SER A 47 1.29 7.47 -7.87
CA SER A 47 2.65 7.91 -8.22
C SER A 47 2.82 8.01 -9.75
N PRO A 48 2.33 9.08 -10.39
CA PRO A 48 2.35 9.22 -11.85
C PRO A 48 3.77 9.25 -12.42
N ASN A 49 4.73 9.84 -11.69
CA ASN A 49 6.13 9.93 -12.13
C ASN A 49 6.78 8.56 -12.28
N TYR A 50 6.55 7.65 -11.32
CA TYR A 50 7.08 6.29 -11.38
C TYR A 50 6.48 5.50 -12.55
N ASN A 51 5.17 5.64 -12.76
CA ASN A 51 4.48 4.96 -13.86
C ASN A 51 4.95 5.46 -15.22
N LEU A 52 5.20 6.77 -15.38
CA LEU A 52 5.68 7.35 -16.63
C LEU A 52 7.06 6.80 -17.02
N VAL A 53 8.00 6.76 -16.08
CA VAL A 53 9.35 6.21 -16.31
C VAL A 53 9.26 4.73 -16.72
N ARG A 54 8.39 3.96 -16.06
CA ARG A 54 8.17 2.55 -16.39
C ARG A 54 7.65 2.38 -17.81
N PHE A 55 6.61 3.13 -18.21
CA PHE A 55 6.04 3.05 -19.55
C PHE A 55 7.04 3.48 -20.62
N PHE A 56 7.77 4.57 -20.39
CA PHE A 56 8.79 5.03 -21.32
C PHE A 56 9.90 4.00 -21.50
N PHE A 57 10.40 3.43 -20.40
CA PHE A 57 11.41 2.37 -20.45
C PHE A 57 10.92 1.14 -21.21
N THR A 58 9.70 0.69 -20.95
CA THR A 58 9.09 -0.43 -21.68
C THR A 58 8.94 -0.14 -23.17
N LEU A 59 8.51 1.07 -23.55
CA LEU A 59 8.41 1.48 -24.94
C LEU A 59 9.79 1.51 -25.62
N ALA A 60 10.79 2.11 -24.97
CA ALA A 60 12.15 2.17 -25.49
C ALA A 60 12.75 0.78 -25.68
N ALA A 61 12.59 -0.12 -24.70
CA ALA A 61 13.04 -1.50 -24.80
C ALA A 61 12.34 -2.26 -25.94
N ALA A 62 11.02 -2.10 -26.08
CA ALA A 62 10.25 -2.72 -27.15
C ALA A 62 10.70 -2.23 -28.54
N LEU A 63 10.96 -0.93 -28.69
CA LEU A 63 11.48 -0.36 -29.93
C LEU A 63 12.89 -0.90 -30.23
N LEU A 64 13.79 -0.90 -29.25
CA LEU A 64 15.15 -1.43 -29.44
C LEU A 64 15.13 -2.88 -29.92
N ILE A 65 14.43 -3.75 -29.19
CA ILE A 65 14.31 -5.17 -29.56
C ILE A 65 13.64 -5.30 -30.93
N GLY A 66 12.53 -4.59 -31.16
CA GLY A 66 11.82 -4.61 -32.44
C GLY A 66 12.68 -4.16 -33.61
N THR A 67 13.56 -3.17 -33.41
CA THR A 67 14.51 -2.69 -34.43
C THR A 67 15.66 -3.66 -34.67
N ILE A 68 16.20 -4.29 -33.62
CA ILE A 68 17.27 -5.28 -33.74
C ILE A 68 16.79 -6.49 -34.56
N PHE A 69 15.57 -6.94 -34.29
CA PHE A 69 14.95 -8.06 -35.00
C PHE A 69 14.12 -7.61 -36.21
N TRP A 70 14.32 -6.36 -36.68
CA TRP A 70 13.56 -5.84 -37.80
C TRP A 70 13.83 -6.64 -39.07
N LYS A 71 12.76 -7.22 -39.63
CA LYS A 71 12.82 -8.11 -40.82
C LYS A 71 13.70 -9.36 -40.65
N VAL A 72 14.06 -9.75 -39.43
CA VAL A 72 14.65 -11.07 -39.19
C VAL A 72 13.58 -12.13 -39.53
N GLY A 73 13.80 -12.87 -40.61
CA GLY A 73 12.89 -13.92 -41.08
C GLY A 73 12.19 -13.67 -42.41
N THR A 74 12.44 -12.55 -43.10
CA THR A 74 12.05 -12.43 -44.52
C THR A 74 13.00 -13.25 -45.39
N LYS A 75 12.48 -14.27 -46.09
CA LYS A 75 13.14 -14.97 -47.20
C LYS A 75 13.27 -14.05 -48.43
#